data_AF-A0A257KZQ3-F1
#
_entry.id   AF-A0A257KZQ3-F1
#
_cell.length_a   1.000
_cell.length_b   1.000
_cell.length_c   1.000
_cell.angle_alpha   90.00
_cell.angle_beta   90.00
_cell.angle_gamma   90.00
#
_symmetry.space_group_name_H-M   'P 1'
#
loop_
_entity.id
_entity.type
_entity.pdbx_description
1 polymer ?
#
loop_
_entity_poly.entity_id
_entity_poly.type
_entity_poly.pdbx_seq_one_letter_code
_entity_poly.pdbx_strand_id
1 'polypeptide(L)'
;VPDIVLVAMDADVIKTYVELGMGVGIVAAIAFDDERDLHLRAIDARHLFAANMTRLAIRRGSYLRDYVYSFITTFAAPLTRERVQQAMQVQPGEDFEL
;
A
#
# COMPACT_ATOMS: atom_id res chain seq x y z
N VAL A 1 19.59 2.70 -17.98
CA VAL A 1 19.49 2.35 -16.54
C VAL A 1 19.35 3.65 -15.78
N PRO A 2 18.38 3.80 -14.87
CA PRO A 2 18.21 5.04 -14.10
C PRO A 2 19.37 5.22 -13.11
N ASP A 3 19.70 6.47 -12.80
CA ASP A 3 20.65 6.82 -11.74
C ASP A 3 19.90 6.93 -10.41
N ILE A 4 20.17 6.01 -9.49
CA ILE A 4 19.47 5.91 -8.20
C ILE A 4 20.47 6.28 -7.09
N VAL A 5 20.35 7.51 -6.59
CA VAL A 5 21.26 8.07 -5.59
C VAL A 5 20.85 7.78 -4.14
N LEU A 6 19.58 7.40 -3.91
CA LEU A 6 19.05 7.07 -2.59
C LEU A 6 17.92 6.04 -2.69
N VAL A 7 17.92 5.08 -1.76
CA VAL A 7 16.82 4.12 -1.55
C VAL A 7 16.41 4.20 -0.10
N ALA A 8 15.11 4.39 0.15
CA ALA A 8 14.54 4.42 1.49
C ALA A 8 13.28 3.56 1.56
N MET A 9 12.97 3.07 2.76
CA MET A 9 11.75 2.28 3.03
C MET A 9 10.53 3.17 3.32
N ASP A 10 10.76 4.43 3.68
CA ASP A 10 9.75 5.39 4.11
C ASP A 10 9.70 6.58 3.15
N ALA A 11 8.50 6.98 2.76
CA ALA A 11 8.27 8.12 1.88
C ALA A 11 8.67 9.44 2.51
N ASP A 12 8.58 9.58 3.84
CA ASP A 12 8.95 10.83 4.51
C ASP A 12 10.46 11.10 4.40
N VAL A 13 11.29 10.04 4.40
CA VAL A 13 12.74 10.16 4.15
C VAL A 13 12.99 10.59 2.71
N ILE A 14 12.27 10.02 1.73
CA ILE A 14 12.39 10.41 0.32
C ILE A 14 12.02 11.89 0.15
N LYS A 15 10.88 12.32 0.68
CA LYS A 15 10.39 13.71 0.61
C LYS A 15 11.42 14.69 1.19
N THR A 16 11.97 14.39 2.38
CA THR A 16 12.99 15.22 3.03
C THR A 16 14.19 15.47 2.11
N TYR A 17 14.71 14.44 1.44
CA TYR A 17 15.88 14.61 0.57
C TYR A 17 15.55 15.29 -0.76
N VAL A 18 14.32 15.15 -1.26
CA VAL A 18 13.84 15.92 -2.42
C VAL A 18 13.78 17.41 -2.07
N GLU A 19 13.27 17.77 -0.89
CA GLU A 19 13.23 19.17 -0.43
C GLU A 19 14.64 19.77 -0.28
N LEU A 20 15.62 18.96 0.12
CA LEU A 20 17.04 19.36 0.18
C LEU A 20 17.72 19.45 -1.20
N GLY A 21 16.99 19.21 -2.29
CA GLY A 21 17.50 19.34 -3.66
C GLY A 21 18.31 18.16 -4.15
N MET A 22 18.20 16.98 -3.51
CA MET A 22 18.94 15.78 -3.93
C MET A 22 18.49 15.27 -5.31
N GLY A 23 17.24 15.53 -5.71
CA GLY A 23 16.71 15.12 -7.00
C GLY A 23 15.19 14.91 -6.99
N VAL A 24 14.73 13.95 -7.78
CA VAL A 24 13.30 13.60 -7.92
C VAL A 24 13.00 12.36 -7.08
N GLY A 25 11.94 12.42 -6.27
CA GLY A 25 11.44 11.29 -5.48
C GLY A 25 10.31 10.55 -6.19
N ILE A 26 10.34 9.22 -6.12
CA ILE A 26 9.24 8.35 -6.56
C ILE A 26 8.62 7.75 -5.30
N VAL A 27 7.36 8.08 -5.03
CA VAL A 27 6.61 7.61 -3.86
C VAL A 27 5.23 7.12 -4.26
N ALA A 28 4.58 6.32 -3.40
CA ALA A 28 3.18 5.96 -3.59
C ALA A 28 2.31 7.23 -3.49
N ALA A 29 1.29 7.35 -4.35
CA ALA A 29 0.43 8.54 -4.40
C ALA A 29 -0.21 8.89 -3.05
N ILE A 30 -0.53 7.89 -2.23
CA ILE A 30 -1.11 8.06 -0.89
C ILE A 30 -0.14 8.68 0.14
N ALA A 31 1.17 8.70 -0.14
CA ALA A 31 2.19 9.23 0.76
C ALA A 31 2.47 10.73 0.56
N PHE A 32 1.84 11.34 -0.44
CA PHE A 32 1.89 12.78 -0.69
C PHE A 32 0.58 13.43 -0.30
N ASP A 33 0.67 14.58 0.36
CA ASP A 33 -0.46 15.33 0.89
C ASP A 33 -0.28 16.82 0.58
N ASP A 34 -1.15 17.37 -0.28
CA ASP A 34 -1.07 18.76 -0.73
C ASP A 34 -1.16 19.80 0.41
N GLU A 35 -1.76 19.45 1.55
CA GLU A 35 -1.87 20.38 2.70
C GLU A 35 -0.63 20.35 3.59
N ARG A 36 0.12 19.25 3.60
CA ARG A 36 1.32 19.07 4.45
C ARG A 36 2.62 19.27 3.69
N ASP A 37 2.69 18.79 2.46
CA ASP A 37 3.91 18.75 1.63
C ASP A 37 4.02 20.02 0.75
N LEU A 38 3.85 21.20 1.34
CA LEU A 38 3.70 22.49 0.66
C LEU A 38 4.90 22.91 -0.20
N HIS A 39 6.10 22.39 0.10
CA HIS A 39 7.34 22.69 -0.63
C HIS A 39 7.60 21.70 -1.76
N LEU A 40 6.73 20.71 -1.94
CA LEU A 40 6.84 19.67 -2.95
C LEU A 40 5.71 19.79 -3.95
N ARG A 41 5.96 19.31 -5.16
CA ARG A 41 4.96 19.22 -6.22
C ARG A 41 4.88 17.79 -6.72
N ALA A 42 3.72 17.18 -6.58
CA ALA A 42 3.47 15.87 -7.16
C ALA A 42 3.25 15.95 -8.68
N ILE A 43 3.78 14.97 -9.40
CA ILE A 43 3.51 14.70 -10.81
C ILE A 43 2.95 13.30 -10.92
N ASP A 44 1.79 13.15 -11.57
CA ASP A 44 1.16 11.84 -11.74
C ASP A 44 1.98 10.94 -12.67
N ALA A 45 2.50 9.84 -12.12
CA ALA A 45 3.32 8.87 -12.83
C ALA A 45 2.61 7.52 -13.07
N ARG A 46 1.29 7.42 -12.84
CA ARG A 46 0.53 6.16 -13.01
C ARG A 46 0.61 5.57 -14.42
N HIS A 47 0.89 6.39 -15.43
CA HIS A 47 1.09 5.94 -16.81
C HIS A 47 2.47 5.31 -17.06
N LEU A 48 3.41 5.44 -16.12
CA LEU A 48 4.78 4.91 -16.22
C LEU A 48 4.96 3.60 -15.44
N PHE A 49 4.13 3.35 -14.44
CA PHE A 49 4.27 2.21 -13.52
C PHE A 49 2.99 1.39 -13.46
N ALA A 50 3.13 0.07 -13.37
CA ALA A 50 2.00 -0.81 -13.09
C ALA A 50 1.42 -0.50 -11.71
N ALA A 51 0.10 -0.68 -11.57
CA ALA A 51 -0.56 -0.53 -10.28
C ALA A 51 -0.04 -1.59 -9.29
N ASN A 52 0.26 -1.15 -8.06
CA ASN A 52 0.61 -2.04 -6.97
C ASN A 52 -0.64 -2.39 -6.17
N MET A 53 -0.80 -3.67 -5.83
CA MET A 53 -1.92 -4.16 -5.01
C MET A 53 -1.44 -4.42 -3.59
N THR A 54 -1.97 -3.67 -2.62
CA THR A 54 -1.76 -3.96 -1.19
C THR A 54 -2.59 -5.17 -0.79
N ARG A 55 -1.94 -6.24 -0.32
CA ARG A 55 -2.61 -7.48 0.10
C ARG A 55 -2.64 -7.59 1.63
N LEU A 56 -3.75 -8.08 2.18
CA LEU A 56 -3.86 -8.44 3.58
C LEU A 56 -3.61 -9.95 3.75
N ALA A 57 -2.69 -10.33 4.64
CA ALA A 57 -2.37 -11.72 4.91
C ALA A 57 -2.87 -12.15 6.29
N ILE A 58 -3.50 -13.33 6.35
CA ILE A 58 -3.98 -13.93 7.59
C ILE A 58 -3.42 -15.36 7.69
N ARG A 59 -2.92 -15.72 8.87
CA ARG A 59 -2.46 -17.09 9.13
C ARG A 59 -3.65 -18.05 9.11
N ARG A 60 -3.57 -19.08 8.27
CA ARG A 60 -4.58 -20.16 8.23
C ARG A 60 -4.67 -20.89 9.57
N GLY A 61 -5.89 -21.31 9.91
CA GLY A 61 -6.20 -21.92 11.20
C GLY A 61 -6.15 -20.96 12.39
N SER A 62 -5.87 -19.66 12.16
CA SER A 62 -6.00 -18.65 13.20
C SER A 62 -7.47 -18.42 13.51
N TYR A 63 -7.80 -18.39 14.80
CA TYR A 63 -9.12 -17.98 15.25
C TYR A 63 -9.22 -16.45 15.18
N LEU A 64 -9.98 -15.94 14.21
CA LEU A 64 -10.25 -14.50 14.07
C LEU A 64 -11.41 -14.12 14.98
N ARG A 65 -11.17 -13.18 15.90
CA ARG A 65 -12.22 -12.59 16.75
C ARG A 65 -13.07 -11.62 15.93
N ASP A 66 -14.28 -11.32 16.41
CA ASP A 66 -15.22 -10.46 15.67
C ASP A 66 -14.63 -9.09 15.31
N TYR A 67 -13.87 -8.47 16.22
CA TYR A 67 -13.22 -7.18 15.95
C TYR A 67 -12.20 -7.25 14.81
N VAL A 68 -11.62 -8.42 14.53
CA VAL A 68 -10.66 -8.60 13.42
C VAL A 68 -11.40 -8.53 12.09
N TYR A 69 -12.58 -9.16 11.99
CA TYR A 69 -13.42 -9.02 10.80
C TYR A 69 -13.87 -7.58 10.60
N SER A 70 -14.24 -6.89 11.69
CA SER A 70 -14.58 -5.46 11.62
C SER A 70 -13.40 -4.61 11.16
N PHE A 71 -12.19 -4.87 11.65
CA PHE A 71 -10.97 -4.18 11.19
C PHE A 71 -10.73 -4.41 9.70
N ILE A 72 -10.81 -5.66 9.23
CA ILE A 72 -10.60 -6.01 7.82
C ILE A 72 -11.62 -5.30 6.92
N THR A 73 -12.89 -5.30 7.32
CA THR A 73 -13.97 -4.64 6.56
C THR A 73 -13.79 -3.13 6.53
N THR A 74 -13.36 -2.51 7.63
CA THR A 74 -13.03 -1.08 7.69
C THR A 74 -11.83 -0.73 6.81
N PHE A 75 -10.81 -1.60 6.77
CA PHE A 75 -9.62 -1.40 5.94
C PHE A 75 -9.92 -1.53 4.45
N ALA A 76 -10.72 -2.53 4.06
CA ALA A 76 -11.17 -2.72 2.69
C ALA A 76 -12.63 -3.21 2.67
N ALA A 77 -13.54 -2.31 2.32
CA ALA A 77 -14.99 -2.57 2.29
C ALA A 77 -15.40 -3.84 1.51
N PRO A 78 -14.74 -4.25 0.41
CA PRO A 78 -15.06 -5.50 -0.27
C PRO A 78 -14.78 -6.77 0.57
N LEU A 79 -13.90 -6.71 1.57
CA LEU A 79 -13.49 -7.84 2.42
C LEU A 79 -14.48 -8.08 3.57
N THR A 80 -15.70 -8.50 3.24
CA THR A 80 -16.71 -8.84 4.26
C THR A 80 -16.31 -10.09 5.05
N ARG A 81 -16.95 -10.30 6.21
CA ARG A 81 -16.76 -11.50 7.04
C ARG A 81 -16.91 -12.79 6.24
N GLU A 82 -17.94 -12.87 5.39
CA GLU A 82 -18.23 -14.03 4.57
C GLU A 82 -17.10 -14.29 3.56
N ARG A 83 -16.60 -13.23 2.89
CA ARG A 83 -15.49 -13.34 1.95
C ARG A 83 -14.19 -13.75 2.63
N VAL A 84 -13.89 -13.21 3.81
CA VAL A 84 -12.71 -13.60 4.59
C VAL A 84 -12.81 -15.07 5.00
N GLN A 85 -13.98 -15.53 5.43
CA GLN A 85 -14.21 -16.94 5.78
C GLN A 85 -14.07 -17.87 4.57
N GLN A 86 -14.57 -17.46 3.40
CA GLN A 86 -14.37 -18.20 2.14
C GLN A 86 -12.88 -18.29 1.78
N ALA A 87 -12.15 -17.17 1.82
CA ALA A 87 -10.72 -17.13 1.54
C ALA A 87 -9.90 -18.02 2.48
N MET A 88 -10.34 -18.22 3.72
CA MET A 88 -9.70 -19.13 4.67
C MET A 88 -9.88 -20.62 4.35
N GLN A 89 -10.86 -20.98 3.52
CA GLN A 89 -11.14 -22.37 3.11
C GLN A 89 -10.42 -22.77 1.81
N VAL A 90 -9.93 -21.80 1.04
CA VAL A 90 -9.22 -22.03 -0.23
C VAL A 90 -7.84 -22.68 0.00
N GLN A 91 -7.40 -23.54 -0.93
CA GLN A 91 -6.12 -24.26 -0.85
C GLN A 91 -4.90 -23.32 -1.06
N PRO A 92 -3.68 -23.71 -0.63
CA PRO A 92 -2.51 -22.81 -0.71
C PRO A 92 -2.12 -22.56 -2.18
N GLY A 93 -1.86 -21.30 -2.54
CA GLY A 93 -1.31 -20.93 -3.85
C GLY A 93 -2.32 -20.47 -4.90
N GLU A 94 -3.62 -20.50 -4.59
CA GLU A 94 -4.63 -19.80 -5.40
C GLU A 94 -4.76 -18.35 -4.92
N ASP A 95 -4.57 -17.40 -5.84
CA ASP A 95 -4.92 -16.00 -5.61
C ASP A 95 -6.45 -15.93 -5.43
N PHE A 96 -6.88 -15.51 -4.24
CA PHE A 96 -8.30 -15.20 -4.02
C PHE A 96 -8.57 -13.83 -4.64
N GLU A 97 -9.04 -13.82 -5.89
CA GLU A 97 -9.51 -12.60 -6.55
C GLU A 97 -10.83 -12.13 -5.91
N LEU A 98 -10.91 -10.82 -5.62
CA LEU A 98 -12.00 -10.17 -4.87
C LEU A 98 -13.18 -9.75 -5.74
#